data_AF-A0A951ESX1-F1
#
_entry.id   AF-A0A951ESX1-F1
#
_cell.length_a   1.000
_cell.length_b   1.000
_cell.length_c   1.000
_cell.angle_alpha   90.00
_cell.angle_beta   90.00
_cell.angle_gamma   90.00
#
_symmetry.space_group_name_H-M   'P 1'
#
loop_
_entity.id
_entity.type
_entity.pdbx_description
1 polymer ?
#
loop_
_entity_poly.entity_id
_entity_poly.type
_entity_poly.pdbx_seq_one_letter_code
_entity_poly.pdbx_strand_id
1 'polypeptide(L)'
;MKQKFLASAAVLAAAGSLALLTRPAFGQAAKTALSTKSWTPPKTPWGDPDLQGTWTSDDCIGAPLNRPANLGDKLYLTEQDLAQR
;
A
#
# COMPACT_ATOMS: atom_id res chain seq x y z
N MET A 1 15.49 58.89 14.33
CA MET A 1 14.87 58.11 15.44
C MET A 1 13.49 57.66 14.97
N LYS A 2 13.20 56.41 14.62
CA LYS A 2 12.95 55.28 15.54
C LYS A 2 12.97 53.98 14.70
N GLN A 3 14.15 53.60 14.25
CA GLN A 3 14.44 52.34 13.54
C GLN A 3 14.39 51.10 14.47
N LYS A 4 13.34 50.93 15.28
CA LYS A 4 13.34 49.86 16.30
C LYS A 4 12.00 49.15 16.53
N PHE A 5 10.93 49.46 15.78
CA PHE A 5 9.61 48.86 16.04
C PHE A 5 9.17 47.77 15.07
N LEU A 6 9.89 47.53 13.97
CA LEU A 6 9.57 46.46 13.03
C LEU A 6 10.41 45.19 13.25
N ALA A 7 11.23 45.15 14.30
CA ALA A 7 12.06 43.97 14.64
C ALA A 7 11.36 43.00 15.61
N SER A 8 10.24 43.37 16.23
CA SER A 8 9.58 42.56 17.26
C SER A 8 8.45 41.67 16.73
N ALA A 9 7.97 41.89 15.50
CA ALA A 9 6.96 41.03 14.88
C ALA A 9 7.57 39.82 14.15
N ALA A 10 8.85 39.89 13.77
CA ALA A 10 9.53 38.81 13.06
C ALA A 10 10.03 37.68 13.98
N VAL A 11 10.19 37.93 15.29
CA VAL A 11 10.71 36.92 16.24
C VAL A 11 9.60 35.99 16.76
N LEU A 12 8.33 36.42 16.74
CA LEU A 12 7.20 35.55 17.13
C LEU A 12 6.71 34.63 16.00
N ALA A 13 7.05 34.92 14.74
CA ALA A 13 6.75 34.03 13.60
C ALA A 13 7.82 32.94 13.38
N ALA A 14 9.04 33.16 13.86
CA ALA A 14 10.16 32.21 13.74
C ALA A 14 10.21 31.15 14.87
N ALA A 15 9.51 31.38 15.99
CA ALA A 15 9.41 30.40 17.08
C ALA A 15 8.32 29.32 16.83
N GLY A 16 7.36 29.58 15.93
CA GLY A 16 6.29 28.64 15.60
C GLY A 16 6.69 27.56 14.57
N SER A 17 7.77 27.78 13.82
CA SER A 17 8.18 26.91 12.71
C SER A 17 9.15 25.79 13.12
N LEU A 18 9.80 25.88 14.29
CA LEU A 18 10.72 24.85 14.78
C LEU A 18 10.03 23.75 15.62
N ALA A 19 8.76 23.91 15.98
CA ALA A 19 7.98 22.90 16.72
C ALA A 19 7.39 21.79 15.84
N LEU A 20 7.63 21.81 14.52
CA LEU A 20 7.10 20.82 13.57
C LEU A 20 8.06 19.66 13.24
N LEU A 21 9.32 19.71 13.68
CA LEU A 21 10.31 18.66 13.33
C LEU A 21 10.39 17.50 14.32
N THR A 22 9.80 17.61 15.51
CA THR A 22 9.66 16.47 16.42
C THR A 22 8.20 16.02 16.44
N ARG A 23 7.76 15.42 15.33
CA ARG A 23 6.61 14.51 15.37
C ARG A 23 7.10 13.23 16.05
N PRO A 24 6.75 12.97 17.32
CA PRO A 24 6.98 11.63 17.84
C PRO A 24 6.20 10.67 16.94
N ALA A 25 6.86 9.62 16.45
CA ALA A 25 6.23 8.55 15.72
C ALA A 25 5.34 7.69 16.65
N PHE A 26 4.40 8.33 17.36
CA PHE A 26 3.31 7.64 18.05
C PHE A 26 2.36 7.13 16.96
N GLY A 27 2.57 5.88 16.55
CA GLY A 27 1.77 5.24 15.52
C GLY A 27 2.48 4.08 14.83
N GLN A 28 3.82 4.04 14.89
CA GLN A 28 4.59 2.87 14.49
C GLN A 28 4.63 1.87 15.65
N ALA A 29 3.45 1.44 16.11
CA ALA A 29 3.39 0.19 16.83
C ALA A 29 3.93 -0.88 15.88
N ALA A 30 5.02 -1.55 16.28
CA ALA A 30 5.47 -2.74 15.58
C ALA A 30 4.25 -3.67 15.47
N LYS A 31 3.86 -4.02 14.24
CA LYS A 31 2.89 -5.12 14.05
C LYS A 31 3.53 -6.33 14.69
N THR A 32 3.06 -6.72 15.88
CA THR A 32 3.40 -8.00 16.47
C THR A 32 3.10 -9.03 15.39
N ALA A 33 4.14 -9.70 14.90
CA ALA A 33 3.97 -10.79 13.95
C ALA A 33 3.04 -11.79 14.65
N LEU A 34 1.81 -11.92 14.13
CA LEU A 34 0.93 -12.99 14.56
C LEU A 34 1.70 -14.27 14.28
N SER A 35 1.96 -15.07 15.32
CA SER A 35 2.49 -16.41 15.14
C SER A 35 1.47 -17.16 14.30
N THR A 36 1.75 -17.26 13.00
CA THR A 36 0.93 -18.03 12.08
C THR A 36 1.10 -19.48 12.48
N LYS A 37 0.08 -20.03 13.15
CA LYS A 37 -0.01 -21.47 13.38
C LYS A 37 0.15 -22.14 12.03
N SER A 38 1.12 -23.04 11.90
CA SER A 38 1.29 -23.82 10.67
C SER A 38 -0.01 -24.54 10.37
N TRP A 39 -0.68 -24.12 9.30
CA TRP A 39 -1.93 -24.73 8.87
C TRP A 39 -1.64 -26.12 8.34
N THR A 40 -2.31 -27.13 8.90
CA THR A 40 -2.25 -28.50 8.40
C THR A 40 -3.56 -28.78 7.69
N PRO A 41 -3.54 -29.02 6.36
CA PRO A 41 -4.77 -29.30 5.64
C PRO A 41 -5.38 -30.62 6.15
N PRO A 42 -6.72 -30.71 6.28
CA PRO A 42 -7.38 -31.98 6.54
C PRO A 42 -7.01 -32.99 5.45
N LYS A 43 -7.05 -34.28 5.78
CA LYS A 43 -6.72 -35.35 4.83
C LYS A 43 -7.98 -36.11 4.45
N THR A 44 -8.06 -36.46 3.18
CA THR A 44 -9.04 -37.41 2.67
C THR A 44 -8.75 -38.83 3.21
N PRO A 45 -9.72 -39.78 3.17
CA PRO A 45 -9.51 -41.15 3.63
C PRO A 45 -8.35 -41.89 2.94
N TRP A 46 -7.98 -41.44 1.75
CA TRP A 46 -6.90 -41.99 0.91
C TRP A 46 -5.54 -41.33 1.20
N GLY A 47 -5.48 -40.36 2.12
CA GLY A 47 -4.24 -39.74 2.59
C GLY A 47 -3.86 -38.40 1.95
N ASP A 48 -4.53 -38.01 0.87
CA ASP A 48 -4.28 -36.75 0.16
C ASP A 48 -4.87 -35.54 0.89
N PRO A 49 -4.29 -34.33 0.75
CA PRO A 49 -4.87 -33.10 1.29
C PRO A 49 -6.28 -32.86 0.74
N ASP A 50 -7.22 -32.62 1.64
CA ASP A 50 -8.58 -32.25 1.33
C ASP A 50 -8.65 -30.73 1.09
N LEU A 51 -8.83 -30.36 -0.18
CA LEU A 51 -8.96 -28.99 -0.67
C LEU A 51 -10.41 -28.66 -1.07
N GLN A 52 -11.39 -29.42 -0.56
CA GLN A 52 -12.80 -29.12 -0.77
C GLN A 52 -13.20 -27.85 0.00
N GLY A 53 -14.09 -27.05 -0.59
CA GLY A 53 -14.57 -25.81 0.03
C GLY A 53 -15.17 -24.84 -0.99
N THR A 54 -15.69 -23.72 -0.49
CA THR A 54 -16.15 -22.63 -1.34
C THR A 54 -14.97 -21.71 -1.64
N TRP A 55 -14.56 -21.69 -2.89
CA TRP A 55 -13.55 -20.77 -3.41
C TRP A 55 -14.28 -19.58 -4.04
N THR A 56 -14.08 -18.39 -3.51
CA THR A 56 -14.70 -17.19 -4.10
C THR A 56 -13.98 -16.84 -5.41
N SER A 57 -14.72 -16.28 -6.36
CA SER A 57 -14.16 -15.74 -7.61
C SER A 57 -14.20 -14.22 -7.59
N ASP A 58 -14.16 -13.61 -6.39
CA ASP A 58 -14.31 -12.17 -6.22
C ASP A 58 -13.19 -11.41 -6.93
N ASP A 59 -11.98 -11.97 -6.96
CA ASP A 59 -10.84 -11.42 -7.70
C ASP A 59 -11.02 -11.48 -9.22
N CYS A 60 -11.95 -12.31 -9.72
CA CYS A 60 -12.30 -12.36 -11.13
C CYS A 60 -13.39 -11.33 -11.50
N ILE A 61 -14.02 -10.66 -10.52
CA ILE A 61 -15.03 -9.62 -10.75
C ILE A 61 -14.33 -8.40 -11.36
N GLY A 62 -14.42 -8.26 -12.68
CA GLY A 62 -13.78 -7.19 -13.44
C GLY A 62 -12.72 -7.66 -14.42
N ALA A 63 -12.39 -8.96 -14.43
CA ALA A 63 -11.60 -9.54 -15.51
C ALA A 63 -12.43 -9.53 -16.80
N PRO A 64 -12.02 -8.79 -17.85
CA PRO A 64 -12.79 -8.73 -19.09
C PRO A 64 -12.76 -10.08 -19.81
N LEU A 65 -13.90 -10.49 -20.37
CA LEU A 65 -14.01 -11.74 -21.12
C LEU A 65 -13.26 -11.71 -22.47
N ASN A 66 -13.12 -10.52 -23.04
CA ASN A 66 -12.46 -10.30 -24.32
C ASN A 66 -11.17 -9.51 -24.10
N ARG A 67 -10.21 -9.68 -25.01
CA ARG A 67 -9.00 -8.87 -25.01
C ARG A 67 -9.38 -7.37 -25.09
N PRO A 68 -8.84 -6.52 -24.20
CA PRO A 68 -9.03 -5.07 -24.26
C PRO A 68 -8.69 -4.48 -25.64
N ALA A 69 -9.56 -3.60 -26.16
CA ALA A 69 -9.42 -3.04 -27.50
C ALA A 69 -8.11 -2.25 -27.72
N ASN A 70 -7.54 -1.69 -26.65
CA ASN A 70 -6.25 -0.98 -26.70
C ASN A 70 -5.04 -1.89 -26.97
N LEU A 71 -5.18 -3.21 -26.75
CA LEU A 71 -4.11 -4.17 -27.02
C LEU A 71 -4.20 -4.77 -28.43
N GLY A 72 -5.39 -4.78 -29.05
CA GLY A 72 -5.59 -5.26 -30.42
C GLY A 72 -4.90 -6.61 -30.72
N ASP A 73 -4.13 -6.64 -31.81
CA ASP A 73 -3.36 -7.81 -32.27
C ASP A 73 -1.92 -7.84 -31.73
N LYS A 74 -1.57 -6.97 -30.78
CA LYS A 74 -0.20 -6.90 -30.24
C LYS A 74 0.12 -8.19 -29.48
N LEU A 75 1.12 -8.94 -29.97
CA LEU A 75 1.56 -10.21 -29.38
C LEU A 75 2.54 -10.03 -28.22
N TYR A 76 3.34 -8.96 -28.23
CA TYR A 76 4.40 -8.71 -27.25
C TYR A 76 4.32 -7.28 -26.72
N LEU A 77 4.49 -7.11 -25.41
CA LEU A 77 4.69 -5.80 -24.79
C LEU A 77 6.15 -5.40 -24.96
N THR A 78 6.39 -4.14 -25.34
CA THR A 78 7.73 -3.57 -25.29
C THR A 78 8.08 -3.17 -23.86
N GLU A 79 9.36 -2.91 -23.59
CA GLU A 79 9.80 -2.43 -22.29
C GLU A 79 9.15 -1.09 -21.92
N GLN A 80 8.93 -0.20 -22.91
CA GLN A 80 8.22 1.06 -22.70
C GLN A 80 6.76 0.84 -22.30
N ASP A 81 6.06 -0.11 -22.93
CA ASP A 81 4.66 -0.41 -22.61
C ASP A 81 4.52 -0.95 -21.18
N LEU A 82 5.46 -1.80 -20.75
CA LEU A 82 5.46 -2.35 -19.39
C LEU A 82 5.70 -1.28 -18.33
N ALA A 83 6.53 -0.29 -18.63
CA ALA A 83 6.78 0.85 -17.75
C ALA A 83 5.57 1.79 -17.60
N GLN A 84 4.58 1.72 -18.51
CA GLN A 84 3.36 2.53 -18.48
C GLN A 84 2.15 1.84 -17.82
N ARG A 85 2.27 0.57 -17.38
CA ARG A 85 1.21 -0.18 -16.72
C ARG A 85 0.97 0.27 -15.28
#